data_AF-A0A8T4F2J4-F1
#
_entry.id   AF-A0A8T4F2J4-F1
#
_cell.length_a   1.000
_cell.length_b   1.000
_cell.length_c   1.000
_cell.angle_alpha   90.00
_cell.angle_beta   90.00
_cell.angle_gamma   90.00
#
_symmetry.space_group_name_H-M   'P 1'
#
loop_
_entity.id
_entity.type
_entity.pdbx_description
1 polymer ?
#
loop_
_entity_poly.entity_id
_entity_poly.type
_entity_poly.pdbx_seq_one_letter_code
_entity_poly.pdbx_strand_id
1 'polypeptide(L)'
;MHSDEPEYLEAAAEARNVLDDMAQWRLTPARWAHVEAMLDSMAAALLAGDLHAMRAAVGELELVSPVRVVRIGSSPEMDPPEIVRERRNELVHALGTAERPGPPPQGGADERSGTR
;
A
#
# COMPACT_ATOMS: atom_id res chain seq x y z
N MET A 1 14.40 -1.58 -23.63
CA MET A 1 13.05 -1.74 -23.07
C MET A 1 13.19 -1.88 -21.55
N HIS A 2 13.55 -0.78 -20.87
CA HIS A 2 13.73 -0.66 -19.40
C HIS A 2 13.22 0.74 -18.93
N SER A 3 12.33 1.36 -19.72
CA SER A 3 11.91 2.75 -19.49
C SER A 3 10.86 2.86 -18.38
N ASP A 4 10.14 1.78 -18.08
CA ASP A 4 9.06 1.77 -17.09
C ASP A 4 9.55 1.49 -15.66
N GLU A 5 10.77 0.97 -15.49
CA GLU A 5 11.33 0.66 -14.17
C GLU A 5 11.51 1.88 -13.25
N PRO A 6 12.09 3.02 -13.69
CA PRO A 6 12.15 4.22 -12.85
C PRO A 6 10.76 4.78 -12.56
N GLU A 7 9.87 4.76 -13.55
CA GLU A 7 8.49 5.24 -13.42
C GLU A 7 7.66 4.42 -12.42
N TYR A 8 7.93 3.11 -12.35
CA TYR A 8 7.32 2.21 -11.38
C TYR A 8 7.85 2.44 -9.97
N LEU A 9 9.14 2.70 -9.81
CA LEU A 9 9.71 3.05 -8.51
C LEU A 9 9.16 4.38 -7.98
N GLU A 10 8.97 5.38 -8.85
CA GLU A 10 8.32 6.63 -8.49
C GLU A 10 6.87 6.40 -8.03
N ALA A 11 6.09 5.64 -8.80
CA ALA A 11 4.72 5.30 -8.42
C ALA A 11 4.65 4.50 -7.11
N ALA A 12 5.60 3.59 -6.87
CA ALA A 12 5.70 2.82 -5.63
C ALA A 12 6.05 3.71 -4.41
N ALA A 13 6.96 4.67 -4.59
CA ALA A 13 7.33 5.63 -3.56
C ALA A 13 6.16 6.57 -3.21
N GLU A 14 5.42 7.05 -4.22
CA GLU A 14 4.20 7.84 -4.01
C GLU A 14 3.13 7.02 -3.28
N ALA A 15 2.87 5.79 -3.72
CA ALA A 15 1.95 4.88 -3.04
C ALA A 15 2.32 4.71 -1.56
N ARG A 16 3.60 4.51 -1.26
CA ARG A 16 4.10 4.37 0.11
C ARG A 16 3.83 5.62 0.95
N ASN A 17 4.11 6.82 0.43
CA ASN A 17 3.87 8.07 1.14
C ASN A 17 2.40 8.23 1.54
N VAL A 18 1.48 7.96 0.59
CA VAL A 18 0.04 8.07 0.85
C VAL A 18 -0.43 7.03 1.88
N LEU A 19 0.09 5.80 1.79
CA LEU A 19 -0.22 4.74 2.75
C LEU A 19 0.27 5.07 4.17
N ASP A 20 1.44 5.70 4.29
CA ASP A 20 1.97 6.15 5.59
C ASP A 20 1.09 7.27 6.19
N ASP A 21 0.70 8.26 5.37
CA ASP A 21 -0.19 9.34 5.80
C ASP A 21 -1.59 8.83 6.20
N MET A 22 -2.07 7.78 5.53
CA MET A 22 -3.37 7.16 5.79
C MET A 22 -3.54 6.66 7.24
N ALA A 23 -2.44 6.38 7.95
CA ALA A 23 -2.48 6.03 9.37
C ALA A 23 -3.07 7.15 10.25
N GLN A 24 -3.03 8.40 9.78
CA GLN A 24 -3.54 9.58 10.49
C GLN A 24 -4.88 10.07 9.92
N TRP A 25 -5.40 9.43 8.87
CA TRP A 25 -6.65 9.85 8.26
C TRP A 25 -7.82 9.59 9.20
N ARG A 26 -8.77 10.51 9.17
CA ARG A 26 -10.07 10.37 9.82
C ARG A 26 -11.13 10.56 8.78
N LEU A 27 -11.88 9.49 8.51
CA LEU A 27 -12.87 9.44 7.44
C LEU A 27 -14.19 8.86 7.96
N THR A 28 -15.26 9.08 7.20
CA THR A 28 -16.54 8.42 7.48
C THR A 28 -16.47 6.93 7.12
N PRO A 29 -17.33 6.06 7.71
CA PRO A 29 -17.35 4.63 7.38
C PRO A 29 -17.48 4.34 5.88
N ALA A 30 -18.32 5.10 5.17
CA ALA A 30 -18.52 4.95 3.73
C ALA A 30 -17.25 5.27 2.93
N ARG A 31 -16.48 6.27 3.36
CA ARG A 31 -15.18 6.59 2.73
C ARG A 31 -14.14 5.51 3.04
N TRP A 32 -14.14 4.96 4.26
CA TRP A 32 -13.25 3.84 4.59
C TRP A 32 -13.52 2.59 3.75
N ALA A 33 -14.78 2.25 3.50
CA ALA A 33 -15.13 1.14 2.60
C ALA A 33 -14.64 1.38 1.16
N HIS A 34 -14.63 2.64 0.71
CA HIS A 34 -14.08 2.98 -0.60
C HIS A 34 -12.56 2.85 -0.63
N VAL A 35 -11.87 3.31 0.43
CA VAL A 35 -10.43 3.14 0.60
C VAL A 35 -10.05 1.66 0.61
N GLU A 36 -10.79 0.80 1.30
CA GLU A 36 -10.55 -0.65 1.32
C GLU A 36 -10.50 -1.24 -0.11
N ALA A 37 -11.48 -0.92 -0.95
CA ALA A 37 -11.51 -1.39 -2.34
C ALA A 37 -10.34 -0.85 -3.19
N MET A 38 -9.85 0.36 -2.89
CA MET A 38 -8.67 0.93 -3.55
C MET A 38 -7.39 0.19 -3.13
N LEU A 39 -7.26 -0.18 -1.85
CA LEU A 39 -6.13 -0.97 -1.37
C LEU A 39 -6.08 -2.35 -2.03
N ASP A 40 -7.23 -3.01 -2.19
CA ASP A 40 -7.31 -4.29 -2.91
C ASP A 40 -6.89 -4.14 -4.39
N SER A 41 -7.30 -3.04 -5.03
CA SER A 41 -6.91 -2.73 -6.42
C SER A 41 -5.41 -2.45 -6.55
N MET A 42 -4.83 -1.72 -5.60
CA MET A 42 -3.40 -1.45 -5.54
C MET A 42 -2.59 -2.74 -5.34
N ALA A 43 -3.06 -3.65 -4.47
CA ALA A 43 -2.44 -4.95 -4.28
C ALA A 43 -2.44 -5.79 -5.56
N ALA A 44 -3.54 -5.77 -6.31
CA ALA A 44 -3.63 -6.45 -7.61
C ALA A 44 -2.66 -5.85 -8.64
N ALA A 45 -2.55 -4.52 -8.72
CA ALA A 45 -1.62 -3.83 -9.60
C ALA A 45 -0.15 -4.16 -9.27
N LEU A 46 0.19 -4.20 -7.98
CA LEU A 46 1.51 -4.57 -7.49
C LEU A 46 1.89 -6.00 -7.89
N LEU A 47 0.97 -6.96 -7.72
CA LEU A 47 1.19 -8.36 -8.12
C LEU A 47 1.35 -8.53 -9.64
N ALA A 48 0.65 -7.70 -10.42
CA ALA A 48 0.73 -7.74 -11.87
C ALA A 48 1.92 -6.95 -12.45
N GLY A 49 2.60 -6.13 -11.65
CA GLY A 49 3.60 -5.17 -12.14
C GLY A 49 2.99 -4.10 -13.07
N ASP A 50 1.71 -3.78 -12.89
CA ASP A 50 0.97 -2.86 -13.77
C ASP A 50 1.17 -1.41 -13.31
N LEU A 51 2.10 -0.71 -13.98
CA LEU A 51 2.40 0.69 -13.73
C LEU A 51 1.18 1.62 -13.89
N HIS A 52 0.34 1.36 -14.90
CA HIS A 52 -0.80 2.24 -15.16
C HIS A 52 -1.87 2.08 -14.07
N ALA A 53 -2.17 0.84 -13.68
CA ALA A 53 -3.07 0.55 -12.59
C ALA A 53 -2.53 1.07 -11.24
N MET A 54 -1.21 0.97 -11.00
CA MET A 54 -0.57 1.51 -9.80
C MET A 54 -0.76 3.03 -9.71
N ARG A 55 -0.43 3.77 -10.77
CA ARG A 55 -0.61 5.24 -10.83
C ARG A 55 -2.07 5.66 -10.64
N ALA A 56 -3.00 4.94 -11.27
CA ALA A 56 -4.43 5.20 -11.10
C ALA A 56 -4.86 5.02 -9.64
N ALA A 57 -4.44 3.92 -8.99
CA ALA A 57 -4.76 3.65 -7.60
C ALA A 57 -4.20 4.72 -6.64
N VAL A 58 -2.96 5.19 -6.87
CA VAL A 58 -2.36 6.29 -6.11
C VAL A 58 -3.18 7.58 -6.27
N GLY A 59 -3.51 7.95 -7.51
CA GLY A 59 -4.29 9.16 -7.78
C GLY A 59 -5.67 9.14 -7.12
N GLU A 60 -6.36 8.00 -7.14
CA GLU A 60 -7.66 7.84 -6.48
C GLU A 60 -7.54 7.92 -4.94
N LEU A 61 -6.52 7.32 -4.35
CA LEU A 61 -6.25 7.43 -2.90
C LEU A 61 -5.99 8.89 -2.49
N GLU A 62 -5.20 9.63 -3.25
CA GLU A 62 -4.93 11.05 -3.03
C GLU A 62 -6.20 11.90 -3.08
N LEU A 63 -7.14 11.60 -3.99
CA LEU A 63 -8.44 12.29 -4.06
C LEU A 63 -9.33 12.03 -2.84
N VAL A 64 -9.20 10.86 -2.21
CA VAL A 64 -9.96 10.48 -1.01
C VAL A 64 -9.28 10.95 0.28
N SER A 65 -8.01 11.38 0.19
CA SER A 65 -7.26 11.93 1.31
C SER A 65 -8.06 13.03 2.03
N PRO A 66 -7.95 13.14 3.37
CA PRO A 66 -8.57 14.23 4.10
C PRO A 66 -7.86 15.55 3.75
N VAL A 67 -8.34 16.25 2.72
CA VAL A 67 -8.09 17.68 2.56
C VAL A 67 -8.62 18.35 3.83
N ARG A 68 -7.85 19.22 4.49
CA ARG A 68 -8.15 19.87 5.79
C ARG A 68 -9.41 20.75 5.82
N VAL A 69 -10.40 20.50 4.96
CA VAL A 69 -11.70 21.17 4.97
C VAL A 69 -12.64 20.40 5.89
N VAL A 70 -12.71 20.86 7.14
CA VAL A 70 -13.73 20.44 8.12
C VAL A 70 -15.11 20.73 7.51
N ARG A 71 -15.77 19.69 7.00
CA ARG A 71 -17.12 19.83 6.43
C ARG A 71 -18.12 19.88 7.58
N ILE A 72 -18.69 21.05 7.82
CA ILE A 72 -19.70 21.26 8.87
C ILE A 72 -20.90 20.34 8.62
N GLY A 73 -21.22 19.47 9.59
CA GLY A 73 -22.44 18.65 9.61
C GLY A 73 -22.33 17.21 9.09
N SER A 74 -21.13 16.62 8.99
CA SER A 74 -20.96 15.26 8.47
C SER A 74 -20.78 14.20 9.57
N SER A 75 -21.15 12.95 9.25
CA SER A 75 -21.03 11.74 10.10
C SER A 75 -19.70 11.66 10.86
N PRO A 76 -19.67 11.01 12.05
CA PRO A 76 -18.47 10.96 12.87
C PRO A 76 -17.29 10.39 12.07
N GLU A 77 -16.20 11.15 12.02
CA GLU A 77 -14.95 10.70 11.43
C GLU A 77 -14.25 9.75 12.39
N MET A 78 -13.93 8.57 11.89
CA MET A 78 -13.33 7.48 12.64
C MET A 78 -11.90 7.26 12.18
N ASP A 79 -11.09 6.72 13.09
CA ASP A 79 -9.79 6.17 12.77
C ASP A 79 -9.93 5.01 11.74
N PRO A 80 -8.84 4.63 11.04
CA PRO A 80 -8.89 3.57 10.03
C PRO A 80 -9.40 2.26 10.64
N PRO A 81 -10.39 1.57 10.04
CA PRO A 81 -10.84 0.25 10.48
C PRO A 81 -9.70 -0.79 10.50
N GLU A 82 -9.86 -1.86 11.27
CA GLU A 82 -8.83 -2.90 11.41
C GLU A 82 -8.41 -3.50 10.07
N ILE A 83 -9.39 -3.89 9.24
CA ILE A 83 -9.15 -4.44 7.90
C ILE A 83 -8.32 -3.49 7.02
N VAL A 84 -8.60 -2.18 7.10
CA VAL A 84 -7.86 -1.16 6.35
C VAL A 84 -6.43 -1.03 6.87
N ARG A 85 -6.22 -1.11 8.19
CA ARG A 85 -4.87 -1.08 8.79
C ARG A 85 -4.04 -2.29 8.38
N GLU A 86 -4.63 -3.47 8.38
CA GLU A 86 -3.97 -4.71 7.95
C GLU A 86 -3.56 -4.63 6.48
N ARG A 87 -4.49 -4.27 5.60
CA ARG A 87 -4.23 -4.09 4.16
C ARG A 87 -3.15 -3.07 3.87
N ARG A 88 -3.19 -1.92 4.55
CA ARG A 88 -2.11 -0.92 4.48
C ARG A 88 -0.77 -1.52 4.87
N ASN A 89 -0.70 -2.22 6.01
CA ASN A 89 0.56 -2.79 6.50
C ASN A 89 1.15 -3.81 5.52
N GLU A 90 0.30 -4.67 4.95
CA GLU A 90 0.69 -5.62 3.90
C GLU A 90 1.29 -4.90 2.69
N LEU A 91 0.62 -3.85 2.19
CA LEU A 91 1.08 -3.07 1.04
C LEU A 91 2.39 -2.33 1.32
N VAL A 92 2.52 -1.66 2.47
CA VAL A 92 3.78 -0.98 2.86
C VAL A 92 4.94 -1.97 2.94
N HIS A 93 4.71 -3.17 3.47
CA HIS A 93 5.73 -4.21 3.54
C HIS A 93 6.13 -4.73 2.14
N ALA A 94 5.14 -4.95 1.27
CA ALA A 94 5.35 -5.42 -0.09
C ALA A 94 6.12 -4.39 -0.94
N LEU A 95 5.74 -3.10 -0.87
CA LEU A 95 6.43 -2.00 -1.55
C LEU A 95 7.87 -1.83 -1.07
N GLY A 96 8.12 -1.92 0.24
CA GLY A 96 9.48 -1.86 0.80
C GLY A 96 10.38 -3.03 0.39
N THR A 97 9.79 -4.16 -0.01
CA THR A 97 10.53 -5.29 -0.58
C THR A 97 10.82 -5.07 -2.07
N ALA A 98 9.89 -4.46 -2.82
CA ALA A 98 10.06 -4.11 -4.23
C ALA A 98 11.11 -3.01 -4.46
N GLU A 99 11.24 -2.04 -3.55
CA GLU A 99 12.25 -0.97 -3.59
C GLU A 99 13.69 -1.48 -3.38
N ARG A 100 13.87 -2.69 -2.84
CA ARG A 100 15.19 -3.30 -2.62
C ARG A 100 15.48 -4.33 -3.71
N PRO A 101 16.34 -4.01 -4.70
CA PRO A 101 16.98 -5.05 -5.49
C PRO A 101 18.07 -5.69 -4.62
N GLY A 102 17.68 -6.66 -3.79
CA GLY A 102 18.57 -7.44 -2.92
C GLY A 102 18.34 -8.94 -3.14
N PRO A 103 19.38 -9.78 -3.03
CA PRO A 103 19.29 -11.21 -3.34
C PRO A 103 18.23 -11.91 -2.48
N PRO A 104 17.63 -13.00 -3.00
CA PRO A 104 16.54 -13.72 -2.34
C PRO A 104 16.95 -14.21 -0.93
N PRO A 105 15.97 -14.45 -0.05
CA PRO A 105 16.26 -14.98 1.28
C PRO A 105 17.00 -16.30 1.13
N GLN A 106 18.22 -16.36 1.66
CA GLN A 106 19.00 -17.58 1.80
C GLN A 106 18.32 -18.46 2.85
N GLY A 107 17.27 -19.16 2.42
CA GLY A 107 16.68 -20.28 3.13
C GLY A 107 17.08 -21.57 2.42
N GLY A 108 18.11 -22.25 2.91
CA GLY A 108 18.47 -23.57 2.39
C GLY A 108 19.76 -24.16 2.95
N ALA A 109 19.61 -24.97 4.00
CA ALA A 109 20.35 -26.20 4.30
C ALA A 109 21.83 -26.13 4.73
N ASP A 110 22.06 -26.37 6.03
CA ASP A 110 22.96 -27.41 6.58
C ASP A 110 22.72 -27.41 8.11
N GLU A 111 22.64 -28.50 8.86
CA GLU A 111 22.94 -29.89 8.61
C GLU A 111 22.24 -30.70 9.71
N ARG A 112 21.64 -31.82 9.35
CA ARG A 112 21.31 -32.86 10.32
C ARG A 112 22.64 -33.38 10.88
N SER A 113 22.93 -33.14 12.15
CA SER A 113 23.84 -34.01 12.89
C SER A 113 23.04 -34.73 13.96
N GLY A 114 22.50 -35.87 13.55
CA GLY A 114 22.41 -36.99 14.48
C GLY A 114 23.83 -37.44 14.78
N THR A 115 24.21 -37.47 16.05
CA THR A 115 25.29 -38.35 16.47
C THR A 115 24.87 -39.01 17.77
N ARG A 116 25.07 -40.32 17.74
CA ARG A 116 24.81 -41.36 18.72
C ARG A 116 25.55 -41.14 20.04
#